data_AF-A0A7R9HXU5-F1
#
_entry.id   AF-A0A7R9HXU5-F1
#
_cell.length_a   1.000
_cell.length_b   1.000
_cell.length_c   1.000
_cell.angle_alpha   90.00
_cell.angle_beta   90.00
_cell.angle_gamma   90.00
#
_symmetry.space_group_name_H-M   'P 1'
#
loop_
_entity.id
_entity.type
_entity.pdbx_description
1 polymer ?
#
loop_
_entity_poly.entity_id
_entity_poly.type
_entity_poly.pdbx_seq_one_letter_code
_entity_poly.pdbx_strand_id
1 'polypeptide(L)'
;MLKKVEEFDLKPPSLPRVCRVPRRLKHNETRTEGYTWASPKDNMKLVYYETLDTTCGEIEYRSAPLVTKPKSEMTPDELSKREEEEFSTGPLSVLTQSVKNNTQVLINCRNNKKLLGRVKAFDRHCNMVLENVKEMWTEQPRTGKGKKKAKPVNKDRFISKMFLRGDSVIIVVKNPLAAAIPGTK
;
A
#
# COMPACT_ATOMS: atom_id res chain seq x y z
N MET A 1 50.61 -9.99 9.20
CA MET A 1 49.68 -10.75 8.33
C MET A 1 48.35 -10.02 8.32
N LEU A 2 48.10 -9.19 7.30
CA LEU A 2 46.82 -8.51 7.12
C LEU A 2 46.31 -8.87 5.73
N LYS A 3 45.12 -9.47 5.69
CA LYS A 3 44.51 -10.05 4.49
C LYS A 3 44.04 -8.94 3.56
N LYS A 4 44.45 -9.07 2.30
CA LYS A 4 44.01 -8.34 1.12
C LYS A 4 42.52 -8.58 0.91
N VAL A 5 41.71 -7.53 0.83
CA VAL A 5 40.31 -7.61 0.37
C VAL A 5 40.33 -7.16 -1.08
N GLU A 6 39.91 -8.06 -1.97
CA GLU A 6 39.75 -7.81 -3.39
C GLU A 6 38.64 -6.79 -3.65
N GLU A 7 38.97 -5.80 -4.46
CA GLU A 7 38.08 -4.77 -4.97
C GLU A 7 37.26 -5.36 -6.11
N PHE A 8 35.97 -5.56 -5.88
CA PHE A 8 35.03 -6.06 -6.89
C PHE A 8 34.60 -4.87 -7.79
N ASP A 9 35.19 -4.81 -8.97
CA ASP A 9 34.84 -3.87 -10.05
C ASP A 9 33.38 -4.04 -10.48
N LEU A 10 32.50 -3.12 -10.04
CA LEU A 10 31.17 -2.95 -10.63
C LEU A 10 31.18 -1.72 -11.54
N LYS A 11 31.49 -1.98 -12.81
CA LYS A 11 31.38 -1.03 -13.92
C LYS A 11 29.91 -0.70 -14.19
N PRO A 12 29.47 0.56 -14.10
CA PRO A 12 28.08 0.92 -14.40
C PRO A 12 27.76 0.79 -15.89
N PRO A 13 26.54 0.36 -16.27
CA PRO A 13 26.15 0.18 -17.67
C PRO A 13 25.97 1.52 -18.39
N SER A 14 26.42 1.57 -19.64
CA SER A 14 26.38 2.75 -20.52
C SER A 14 24.96 3.09 -20.98
N LEU A 15 24.57 4.37 -20.81
CA LEU A 15 23.32 4.92 -21.35
C LEU A 15 23.33 4.99 -22.89
N PRO A 16 22.17 4.79 -23.56
CA PRO A 16 22.08 4.86 -25.02
C PRO A 16 22.25 6.29 -25.55
N ARG A 17 22.97 6.39 -26.68
CA ARG A 17 23.31 7.64 -27.36
C ARG A 17 22.05 8.30 -27.94
N VAL A 18 21.78 9.54 -27.52
CA VAL A 18 20.84 10.41 -28.23
C VAL A 18 21.53 10.97 -29.46
N CYS A 19 21.08 10.56 -30.64
CA CYS A 19 21.44 11.18 -31.91
C CYS A 19 20.91 12.62 -31.96
N ARG A 20 21.78 13.61 -32.16
CA ARG A 20 21.39 14.90 -32.74
C ARG A 20 22.18 15.17 -34.02
N VAL A 21 21.41 15.39 -35.08
CA VAL A 21 21.84 15.81 -36.42
C VAL A 21 22.25 17.30 -36.37
N PRO A 22 23.16 17.79 -37.22
CA PRO A 22 23.97 18.98 -36.94
C PRO A 22 23.46 20.25 -37.65
N ARG A 23 23.86 21.42 -37.16
CA ARG A 23 24.05 22.60 -38.03
C ARG A 23 25.09 23.61 -37.51
N ARG A 24 26.30 23.42 -38.03
CA ARG A 24 27.21 24.39 -38.68
C ARG A 24 27.52 25.73 -37.98
N LEU A 25 28.80 25.84 -37.60
CA LEU A 25 29.57 27.03 -37.24
C LEU A 25 29.47 28.19 -38.25
N LYS A 26 29.52 29.43 -37.72
CA LYS A 26 30.47 30.47 -38.19
C LYS A 26 31.00 31.30 -37.02
N HIS A 27 32.31 31.51 -37.06
CA HIS A 27 33.15 32.39 -36.23
C HIS A 27 32.71 33.86 -36.25
N ASN A 28 32.94 34.60 -35.16
CA ASN A 28 33.96 35.67 -35.15
C ASN A 28 34.40 36.04 -33.73
N GLU A 29 35.70 36.22 -33.56
CA GLU A 29 36.37 36.74 -32.36
C GLU A 29 36.06 38.22 -32.15
N THR A 30 35.96 38.68 -30.90
CA THR A 30 36.69 39.87 -30.41
C THR A 30 36.48 40.11 -28.90
N ARG A 31 37.61 40.19 -28.19
CA ARG A 31 37.92 41.06 -27.03
C ARG A 31 37.29 40.74 -25.66
N THR A 32 38.11 40.08 -24.84
CA THR A 32 38.06 40.04 -23.38
C THR A 32 38.66 41.32 -22.78
N GLU A 33 37.89 42.08 -22.00
CA GLU A 33 38.40 42.98 -20.94
C GLU A 33 37.63 42.61 -19.66
N GLY A 34 38.39 42.12 -18.66
CA GLY A 34 37.92 41.18 -17.64
C GLY A 34 37.33 41.83 -16.39
N TYR A 35 36.03 41.61 -16.21
CA TYR A 35 35.30 41.75 -14.95
C TYR A 35 35.36 40.42 -14.16
N THR A 36 35.34 40.57 -12.84
CA THR A 36 35.21 39.56 -11.76
C THR A 36 34.81 38.14 -12.18
N TRP A 37 35.65 37.17 -11.84
CA TRP A 37 35.51 35.74 -12.10
C TRP A 37 34.35 35.07 -11.35
N ALA A 38 33.11 35.33 -11.76
CA ALA A 38 32.00 34.43 -11.50
C ALA A 38 31.60 33.77 -12.83
N SER A 39 32.21 32.62 -13.13
CA SER A 39 31.83 31.83 -14.30
C SER A 39 30.37 31.41 -14.17
N PRO A 40 29.51 31.61 -15.20
CA PRO A 40 28.14 31.13 -15.18
C PRO A 40 28.01 29.62 -14.93
N LYS A 41 29.08 28.85 -15.19
CA LYS A 41 29.16 27.42 -14.90
C LYS A 41 29.35 27.12 -13.42
N ASP A 42 30.10 27.96 -12.70
CA ASP A 42 30.29 27.81 -11.26
C ASP A 42 29.03 28.25 -10.50
N ASN A 43 28.34 29.27 -11.02
CA ASN A 43 27.04 29.68 -10.53
C ASN A 43 25.98 28.59 -10.81
N MET A 44 25.98 27.98 -12.00
CA MET A 44 25.09 26.85 -12.31
C MET A 44 25.39 25.62 -11.45
N LYS A 45 26.65 25.37 -11.11
CA LYS A 45 27.04 24.23 -10.28
C LYS A 45 26.63 24.42 -8.82
N LEU A 46 26.78 25.63 -8.27
CA LEU A 46 26.31 25.98 -6.93
C LEU A 46 24.78 25.91 -6.84
N VAL A 47 24.07 26.48 -7.81
CA VAL A 47 22.60 26.39 -7.89
C VAL A 47 22.15 24.93 -8.04
N TYR A 48 22.93 24.07 -8.70
CA TYR A 48 22.62 22.63 -8.84
C TYR A 48 22.82 21.86 -7.52
N TYR A 49 23.86 22.15 -6.73
CA TYR A 49 24.02 21.52 -5.42
C TYR A 49 23.04 22.08 -4.37
N GLU A 50 22.76 23.39 -4.38
CA GLU A 50 21.74 24.00 -3.50
C GLU A 50 20.34 23.46 -3.80
N THR A 51 19.97 23.33 -5.08
CA THR A 51 18.67 22.75 -5.49
C THR A 51 18.59 21.24 -5.21
N LEU A 52 19.72 20.51 -5.22
CA LEU A 52 19.75 19.12 -4.78
C LEU A 52 19.63 18.99 -3.25
N ASP A 53 20.22 19.88 -2.47
CA ASP A 53 20.03 19.90 -1.00
C ASP A 53 18.60 20.29 -0.62
N THR A 54 17.95 21.18 -1.39
CA THR A 54 16.53 21.51 -1.19
C THR A 54 15.61 20.37 -1.61
N THR A 55 15.87 19.73 -2.77
CA THR A 55 15.01 18.64 -3.25
C THR A 55 15.23 17.34 -2.47
N CYS A 56 16.46 16.99 -2.09
CA CYS A 56 16.74 15.83 -1.26
C CYS A 56 16.33 16.06 0.21
N GLY A 57 16.52 17.26 0.75
CA GLY A 57 16.04 17.64 2.09
C GLY A 57 14.51 17.67 2.21
N GLU A 58 13.81 18.05 1.13
CA GLU A 58 12.34 17.97 1.05
C GLU A 58 11.82 16.55 0.79
N ILE A 59 12.59 15.70 0.09
CA ILE A 59 12.21 14.30 -0.14
C ILE A 59 12.39 13.45 1.14
N GLU A 60 13.36 13.76 2.01
CA GLU A 60 13.53 13.06 3.29
C GLU A 60 12.43 13.38 4.33
N TYR A 61 11.66 14.46 4.16
CA TYR A 61 10.67 14.88 5.16
C TYR A 61 9.20 14.58 4.79
N ARG A 62 8.93 13.92 3.66
CA ARG A 62 7.54 13.57 3.29
C ARG A 62 7.06 12.21 3.81
N SER A 63 7.92 11.42 4.45
CA SER A 63 7.52 10.25 5.22
C SER A 63 7.62 10.53 6.71
N ALA A 64 6.46 10.56 7.36
CA ALA A 64 6.22 10.93 8.75
C ALA A 64 7.34 10.53 9.76
N PRO A 65 7.76 11.44 10.67
CA PRO A 65 8.80 11.19 11.66
C PRO A 65 8.40 10.20 12.76
N LEU A 66 7.18 9.64 12.71
CA LEU A 66 6.68 8.67 13.67
C LEU A 66 7.07 7.23 13.33
N VAL A 67 7.52 6.95 12.11
CA VAL A 67 7.80 5.56 11.68
C VAL A 67 9.16 5.06 12.18
N THR A 68 10.12 5.95 12.45
CA THR A 68 11.52 5.62 12.72
C THR A 68 11.83 5.27 14.18
N LYS A 69 10.95 5.63 15.13
CA LYS A 69 11.13 5.24 16.53
C LYS A 69 10.74 3.76 16.73
N PRO A 70 11.57 2.95 17.42
CA PRO A 70 11.25 1.57 17.71
C PRO A 70 10.02 1.50 18.64
N LYS A 71 9.14 0.52 18.41
CA LYS A 71 7.88 0.35 19.17
C LYS A 71 8.09 0.17 20.69
N SER A 72 9.31 -0.19 21.12
CA SER A 72 9.69 -0.42 22.52
C SER A 72 9.85 0.86 23.34
N GLU A 73 10.06 2.02 22.71
CA GLU A 73 10.38 3.27 23.41
C GLU A 73 9.22 4.29 23.42
N MET A 74 8.12 3.97 22.74
CA MET A 74 6.97 4.87 22.63
C MET A 74 6.05 4.76 23.84
N THR A 75 5.44 5.88 24.23
CA THR A 75 4.42 5.89 25.27
C THR A 75 3.14 5.17 24.78
N PRO A 76 2.31 4.60 25.69
CA PRO A 76 1.08 3.89 25.31
C PRO A 76 0.10 4.73 24.46
N ASP A 77 0.05 6.04 24.70
CA ASP A 77 -0.82 6.96 23.97
C ASP A 77 -0.31 7.22 22.55
N GLU A 78 1.01 7.30 22.37
CA GLU A 78 1.63 7.43 21.04
C GLU A 78 1.49 6.14 20.23
N LEU A 79 1.59 4.97 20.87
CA LEU A 79 1.34 3.68 20.23
C LEU A 79 -0.08 3.59 19.68
N SER A 80 -1.08 3.99 20.47
CA SER A 80 -2.49 3.97 20.06
C SER A 80 -2.76 4.90 18.87
N LYS A 81 -2.17 6.11 18.88
CA LYS A 81 -2.29 7.05 17.75
C LYS A 81 -1.64 6.51 16.48
N ARG A 82 -0.44 5.93 16.60
CA ARG A 82 0.27 5.32 15.48
C ARG A 82 -0.52 4.15 14.90
N GLU A 83 -1.15 3.32 15.73
CA GLU A 83 -2.02 2.24 15.27
C GLU A 83 -3.25 2.77 14.52
N GLU A 84 -3.89 3.84 15.01
CA GLU A 84 -5.04 4.45 14.33
C GLU A 84 -4.67 5.08 12.98
N GLU A 85 -3.50 5.72 12.90
CA GLU A 85 -2.93 6.20 11.64
C GLU A 85 -2.66 5.04 10.68
N GLU A 86 -2.03 3.96 11.14
CA GLU A 86 -1.80 2.72 10.37
C GLU A 86 -3.13 2.11 9.86
N PHE A 87 -4.20 2.16 10.65
CA PHE A 87 -5.53 1.72 10.23
C PHE A 87 -6.22 2.65 9.24
N SER A 88 -5.89 3.94 9.23
CA SER A 88 -6.48 4.93 8.33
C SER A 88 -5.81 4.92 6.95
N THR A 89 -4.47 4.88 6.91
CA THR A 89 -3.70 4.97 5.65
C THR A 89 -3.26 3.60 5.11
N GLY A 90 -3.43 2.52 5.89
CA GLY A 90 -2.99 1.18 5.52
C GLY A 90 -4.01 0.34 4.73
N PRO A 91 -3.67 -0.93 4.43
CA PRO A 91 -4.56 -1.86 3.73
C PRO A 91 -5.84 -2.19 4.51
N LEU A 92 -5.81 -2.03 5.84
CA LEU A 92 -6.97 -2.22 6.71
C LEU A 92 -7.97 -1.04 6.65
N SER A 93 -7.64 0.05 5.97
CA SER A 93 -8.54 1.20 5.76
C SER A 93 -9.88 0.83 5.15
N VAL A 94 -9.94 -0.24 4.35
CA VAL A 94 -11.18 -0.79 3.80
C VAL A 94 -12.14 -1.23 4.92
N LEU A 95 -11.62 -1.83 5.99
CA LEU A 95 -12.39 -2.22 7.17
C LEU A 95 -12.80 -1.00 7.99
N THR A 96 -11.89 -0.04 8.19
CA THR A 96 -12.16 1.23 8.87
C THR A 96 -13.34 1.97 8.23
N GLN A 97 -13.33 2.11 6.90
CA GLN A 97 -14.44 2.71 6.17
C GLN A 97 -15.71 1.87 6.28
N SER A 98 -15.59 0.54 6.31
CA SER A 98 -16.75 -0.35 6.38
C SER A 98 -17.48 -0.27 7.73
N VAL A 99 -16.74 -0.09 8.83
CA VAL A 99 -17.33 0.15 10.15
C VAL A 99 -17.99 1.52 10.21
N LYS A 100 -17.29 2.58 9.77
CA LYS A 100 -17.81 3.96 9.77
C LYS A 100 -19.11 4.09 8.96
N ASN A 101 -19.12 3.53 7.76
CA ASN A 101 -20.28 3.60 6.87
C ASN A 101 -21.30 2.48 7.14
N ASN A 102 -21.02 1.57 8.08
CA ASN A 102 -21.76 0.34 8.30
C ASN A 102 -22.02 -0.45 6.99
N THR A 103 -21.09 -0.44 6.03
CA THR A 103 -21.30 -1.08 4.72
C THR A 103 -21.23 -2.60 4.81
N GLN A 104 -21.92 -3.28 3.90
CA GLN A 104 -21.84 -4.73 3.80
C GLN A 104 -20.50 -5.15 3.20
N VAL A 105 -19.89 -6.18 3.77
CA VAL A 105 -18.65 -6.79 3.31
C VAL A 105 -18.87 -8.26 3.01
N LEU A 106 -18.15 -8.76 2.01
CA LEU A 106 -18.03 -10.17 1.69
C LEU A 106 -16.66 -10.67 2.16
N ILE A 107 -16.66 -11.68 3.01
CA ILE A 107 -15.46 -12.30 3.57
C ILE A 107 -15.39 -13.73 3.05
N ASN A 108 -14.25 -14.09 2.45
CA ASN A 108 -13.97 -15.47 2.09
C ASN A 108 -13.14 -16.12 3.19
N CYS A 109 -13.68 -17.17 3.79
CA CYS A 109 -13.01 -17.89 4.87
C CYS A 109 -12.23 -19.10 4.34
N ARG A 110 -11.24 -19.57 5.12
CA ARG A 110 -10.41 -20.74 4.81
C ARG A 110 -11.18 -22.05 4.64
N ASN A 111 -12.37 -22.15 5.23
CA ASN A 111 -13.25 -23.31 5.10
C ASN A 111 -14.08 -23.32 3.79
N ASN A 112 -13.68 -22.53 2.78
CA ASN A 112 -14.43 -22.31 1.54
C ASN A 112 -15.88 -21.86 1.75
N LYS A 113 -16.14 -21.21 2.89
CA LYS A 113 -17.42 -20.58 3.22
C LYS A 113 -17.31 -19.08 3.01
N LYS A 114 -18.38 -18.48 2.49
CA LYS A 114 -18.46 -17.04 2.27
C LYS A 114 -19.39 -16.43 3.29
N LEU A 115 -18.91 -15.40 3.98
CA LEU A 115 -19.71 -14.64 4.94
C LEU A 115 -20.04 -13.28 4.32
N LEU A 116 -21.32 -12.97 4.25
CA LEU A 116 -21.79 -11.66 3.87
C LEU A 116 -22.40 -11.00 5.10
N GLY A 117 -21.87 -9.87 5.56
CA GLY A 117 -22.32 -9.26 6.81
C GLY A 117 -21.84 -7.81 6.95
N ARG A 118 -22.14 -7.20 8.10
CA ARG A 118 -21.65 -5.86 8.44
C ARG A 118 -20.65 -5.97 9.58
N VAL A 119 -19.54 -5.26 9.46
CA VAL A 119 -18.50 -5.22 10.50
C VAL A 119 -18.87 -4.16 11.52
N LYS A 120 -18.83 -4.51 12.80
CA LYS A 120 -19.00 -3.55 13.91
C LYS A 120 -17.69 -3.16 14.55
N ALA A 121 -16.77 -4.10 14.68
CA ALA A 121 -15.44 -3.86 15.20
C ALA A 121 -14.44 -4.77 14.49
N PHE A 122 -13.18 -4.33 14.41
CA PHE A 122 -12.08 -5.12 13.92
C PHE A 122 -10.81 -4.86 14.76
N ASP A 123 -9.82 -5.74 14.62
CA ASP A 123 -8.54 -5.70 15.33
C ASP A 123 -7.38 -5.79 14.33
N ARG A 124 -6.14 -5.53 14.78
CA ARG A 124 -4.90 -5.64 13.98
C ARG A 124 -4.69 -7.03 13.38
N HIS A 125 -5.14 -8.08 14.06
CA HIS A 125 -5.05 -9.45 13.56
C HIS A 125 -6.18 -9.79 12.58
N CYS A 126 -7.02 -8.83 12.22
CA CYS A 126 -8.26 -9.05 11.49
C CYS A 126 -9.26 -9.94 12.23
N ASN A 127 -9.24 -9.94 13.58
CA ASN A 127 -10.40 -10.43 14.35
C ASN A 127 -11.56 -9.46 14.14
N MET A 128 -12.77 -9.96 13.93
CA MET A 128 -13.91 -9.13 13.55
C MET A 128 -15.15 -9.49 14.34
N VAL A 129 -15.89 -8.46 14.74
CA VAL A 129 -17.26 -8.60 15.26
C VAL A 129 -18.20 -8.26 14.11
N LEU A 130 -19.05 -9.22 13.74
CA LEU A 130 -19.97 -9.12 12.63
C LEU A 130 -21.42 -9.16 13.12
N GLU A 131 -22.28 -8.40 12.46
CA GLU A 131 -23.73 -8.43 12.66
C GLU A 131 -24.46 -8.70 11.35
N ASN A 132 -25.64 -9.31 11.46
CA ASN A 132 -26.50 -9.70 10.34
C ASN A 132 -25.74 -10.52 9.28
N VAL A 133 -25.08 -11.59 9.73
CA VAL A 133 -24.22 -12.42 8.88
C VAL A 133 -25.03 -13.48 8.16
N LYS A 134 -24.88 -13.52 6.85
CA LYS A 134 -25.33 -14.60 5.98
C LYS A 134 -24.12 -15.45 5.59
N GLU A 135 -24.04 -16.65 6.14
CA GLU A 135 -23.05 -17.66 5.78
C GLU A 135 -23.57 -18.46 4.58
N MET A 136 -22.76 -18.58 3.53
CA MET A 136 -23.10 -19.27 2.30
C MET A 136 -22.04 -20.32 1.98
N TRP A 137 -22.46 -21.55 1.72
CA TRP A 137 -21.59 -22.63 1.27
C TRP A 137 -22.30 -23.52 0.27
N THR A 138 -21.51 -24.26 -0.51
CA THR A 138 -22.02 -25.24 -1.47
C THR A 138 -21.73 -26.63 -0.96
N GLU A 139 -22.76 -27.44 -0.76
CA GLU A 139 -22.59 -28.87 -0.54
C GLU A 139 -22.63 -29.60 -1.88
N GLN A 140 -21.63 -30.44 -2.12
CA GLN A 140 -21.66 -31.39 -3.23
C GLN A 140 -22.18 -32.72 -2.66
N PRO A 141 -23.37 -33.17 -3.06
CA PRO A 141 -23.88 -34.45 -2.59
C PRO A 141 -22.94 -35.55 -3.07
N ARG A 142 -22.36 -36.31 -2.13
CA ARG A 142 -21.59 -37.51 -2.48
C ARG A 142 -22.55 -38.54 -3.04
N THR A 143 -22.64 -38.58 -4.37
CA THR A 143 -23.48 -39.56 -5.06
C THR A 143 -22.76 -40.91 -5.04
N GLY A 144 -23.49 -41.99 -4.80
CA GLY A 144 -22.93 -43.36 -4.84
C GLY A 144 -22.27 -43.69 -6.18
N LYS A 145 -21.28 -44.59 -6.16
CA LYS A 145 -20.52 -45.03 -7.37
C LYS A 145 -21.49 -45.36 -8.51
N GLY A 146 -21.33 -44.68 -9.66
CA GLY A 146 -22.04 -44.99 -10.90
C GLY A 146 -23.20 -44.05 -11.29
N LYS A 147 -23.62 -43.11 -10.43
CA LYS A 147 -24.64 -42.10 -10.80
C LYS A 147 -23.98 -40.75 -11.15
N LYS A 148 -24.55 -40.04 -12.13
CA LYS A 148 -24.09 -38.70 -12.58
C LYS A 148 -23.89 -37.79 -11.37
N LYS A 149 -22.79 -37.01 -11.35
CA LYS A 149 -22.48 -36.06 -10.26
C LYS A 149 -23.71 -35.20 -9.97
N ALA A 150 -24.22 -35.25 -8.74
CA ALA A 150 -25.35 -34.44 -8.32
C ALA A 150 -25.01 -32.95 -8.43
N LYS A 151 -26.02 -32.13 -8.73
CA LYS A 151 -25.86 -30.67 -8.82
C LYS A 151 -25.41 -30.12 -7.46
N PRO A 152 -24.45 -29.18 -7.42
CA PRO A 152 -24.08 -28.52 -6.18
C PRO A 152 -25.29 -27.79 -5.61
N VAL A 153 -25.54 -27.98 -4.31
CA VAL A 153 -26.66 -27.36 -3.61
C VAL A 153 -26.11 -26.21 -2.76
N ASN A 154 -26.59 -25.00 -3.01
CA ASN A 154 -26.23 -23.83 -2.23
C ASN A 154 -27.06 -23.83 -0.95
N LYS A 155 -26.39 -23.75 0.18
CA LYS A 155 -27.01 -23.58 1.50
C LYS A 155 -26.62 -22.25 2.08
N ASP A 156 -27.58 -21.66 2.81
CA ASP A 156 -27.37 -20.46 3.58
C ASP A 156 -27.80 -20.62 5.03
N ARG A 157 -27.07 -19.97 5.92
CA ARG A 157 -27.38 -19.85 7.34
C ARG A 157 -27.34 -18.38 7.74
N PHE A 158 -28.35 -17.94 8.47
CA PHE A 158 -28.37 -16.60 9.04
C PHE A 158 -27.93 -16.62 10.50
N ILE A 159 -27.05 -15.69 10.87
CA ILE A 159 -26.49 -15.53 12.21
C ILE A 159 -26.57 -14.04 12.56
N SER A 160 -27.31 -13.71 13.63
CA SER A 160 -27.54 -12.30 14.00
C SER A 160 -26.27 -11.59 14.46
N LYS A 161 -25.44 -12.25 15.30
CA LYS A 161 -24.15 -11.74 15.79
C LYS A 161 -23.13 -12.85 15.76
N MET A 162 -21.93 -12.54 15.29
CA MET A 162 -20.84 -13.51 15.14
C MET A 162 -19.49 -12.87 15.44
N PHE A 163 -18.65 -13.59 16.18
CA PHE A 163 -17.24 -13.26 16.30
C PHE A 163 -16.43 -14.12 15.32
N LEU A 164 -15.62 -13.49 14.49
CA LEU A 164 -14.74 -14.14 13.54
C LEU A 164 -13.28 -13.93 13.93
N ARG A 165 -12.51 -15.01 13.93
CA ARG A 165 -11.07 -14.97 14.18
C ARG A 165 -10.30 -14.66 12.89
N GLY A 166 -9.25 -13.86 13.00
CA GLY A 166 -8.45 -13.39 11.86
C GLY A 166 -7.77 -14.49 11.06
N ASP A 167 -7.34 -15.57 11.72
CA ASP A 167 -6.69 -16.72 11.06
C ASP A 167 -7.57 -17.41 10.00
N SER A 168 -8.89 -17.23 10.10
CA SER A 168 -9.86 -17.82 9.17
C SER A 168 -10.12 -16.97 7.93
N VAL A 169 -9.73 -15.69 7.94
CA VAL A 169 -10.00 -14.73 6.86
C VAL A 169 -8.93 -14.87 5.77
N ILE A 170 -9.36 -14.99 4.52
CA ILE A 170 -8.44 -14.96 3.37
C ILE A 170 -8.55 -13.62 2.65
N ILE A 171 -9.77 -13.25 2.25
CA ILE A 171 -10.01 -12.04 1.45
C ILE A 171 -11.24 -11.34 2.01
N VAL A 172 -11.14 -10.01 2.12
CA VAL A 172 -12.27 -9.14 2.41
C VAL A 172 -12.53 -8.24 1.22
N VAL A 173 -13.78 -8.19 0.77
CA VAL A 173 -14.22 -7.34 -0.33
C VAL A 173 -15.37 -6.45 0.15
N LYS A 174 -15.23 -5.15 -0.09
CA LYS A 174 -16.31 -4.18 0.17
C LYS A 174 -17.38 -4.30 -0.92
N ASN A 175 -18.65 -4.38 -0.53
CA ASN A 175 -19.74 -4.40 -1.51
C ASN A 175 -20.03 -2.96 -1.99
N PRO A 176 -19.80 -2.62 -3.29
CA PRO A 176 -20.05 -1.28 -3.80
C PRO A 176 -21.55 -0.93 -3.83
N LEU A 177 -22.42 -1.93 -3.95
CA LEU A 177 -23.88 -1.73 -4.05
C LEU A 177 -24.50 -1.23 -2.73
N ALA A 178 -23.84 -1.46 -1.59
CA ALA A 178 -24.32 -1.01 -0.29
C ALA A 178 -24.10 0.50 -0.04
N ALA A 179 -23.27 1.18 -0.84
CA ALA A 179 -23.07 2.62 -0.75
C ALA A 179 -24.22 3.43 -1.38
N ALA A 180 -25.04 2.79 -2.23
CA ALA A 180 -26.10 3.44 -3.00
C ALA A 180 -27.46 3.50 -2.29
N ILE A 181 -27.58 3.00 -1.05
CA ILE A 181 -28.84 3.06 -0.28
C ILE A 181 -28.66 3.92 0.98
N PRO A 182 -28.58 5.26 0.85
CA PRO A 182 -28.80 6.16 1.97
C PRO A 182 -30.30 6.28 2.22
N GLY A 183 -30.91 5.34 2.96
CA GLY A 183 -32.35 5.45 3.21
C GLY A 183 -33.01 4.24 3.84
N THR A 184 -32.69 3.95 5.09
CA THR A 184 -33.67 3.47 6.09
C THR A 184 -33.09 3.83 7.45
N LYS A 185 -33.61 4.91 8.02
CA LYS A 185 -33.54 5.16 9.45
C LYS A 185 -34.31 4.06 10.20
#